data_AF-A0A7U4P1F6-F1
#
_entry.id   AF-A0A7U4P1F6-F1
#
_cell.length_a   1.000
_cell.length_b   1.000
_cell.length_c   1.000
_cell.angle_alpha   90.00
_cell.angle_beta   90.00
_cell.angle_gamma   90.00
#
_symmetry.space_group_name_H-M   'P 1'
#
loop_
_entity.id
_entity.type
_entity.pdbx_description
1 polymer ?
#
loop_
_entity_poly.entity_id
_entity_poly.type
_entity_poly.pdbx_seq_one_letter_code
_entity_poly.pdbx_strand_id
1 'polypeptide(L)'
;MITLITGVPGSGKTLHAVWLLTKIAKGRRVMVDGIRDLAIEHVEIDEPWLRQWHEKAEAHDLIVIDEAQRIYPPTTVSQKPTPDVEQLHVHRHKGVDFILITQHPQRISKTVRDLVGRHIHVRNLFGLKRAMLYEWDHCHNPSSLKDAVKRQWRYPREVFKLYTSAEVHTKKQAVIPKALFVVPIALVLFIVLAVKIFHNARGGFGITPGMGASAPVATTALSSQPSSSQQSAGAAAQSPDWRVAGRYAIGSAGYVVLAASDGRLRVVSSADFRGEGVRLTGDVDGKMVSGWTGARAGKAEQGERAR
;
A
#
# COMPACT_ATOMS: atom_id res chain seq x y z
N MET A 1 4.66 -7.77 -39.72
CA MET A 1 4.49 -8.05 -38.28
C MET A 1 3.43 -7.12 -37.72
N ILE A 2 2.50 -7.65 -36.90
CA ILE A 2 1.49 -6.84 -36.21
C ILE A 2 1.87 -6.76 -34.73
N THR A 3 2.11 -5.53 -34.25
CA THR A 3 2.35 -5.21 -32.84
C THR A 3 1.10 -4.59 -32.25
N LEU A 4 0.54 -5.20 -31.20
CA LEU A 4 -0.57 -4.66 -30.44
C LEU A 4 -0.03 -3.99 -29.16
N ILE A 5 -0.39 -2.74 -28.92
CA ILE A 5 -0.07 -2.01 -27.69
C ILE A 5 -1.38 -1.73 -26.97
N THR A 6 -1.53 -2.26 -25.75
CA THR A 6 -2.72 -2.04 -24.92
C THR A 6 -2.42 -1.39 -23.59
N GLY A 7 -3.44 -0.81 -22.97
CA GLY A 7 -3.32 -0.17 -21.66
C GLY A 7 -4.48 0.77 -21.38
N VAL A 8 -4.81 0.96 -20.10
CA VAL A 8 -5.86 1.90 -19.70
C VAL A 8 -5.53 3.34 -20.16
N PRO A 9 -6.53 4.24 -20.32
CA PRO A 9 -6.25 5.67 -20.49
C PRO A 9 -5.36 6.17 -19.34
N GLY A 10 -4.30 6.93 -19.62
CA GLY A 10 -3.30 7.30 -18.62
C GLY A 10 -2.05 6.41 -18.60
N SER A 11 -2.05 5.30 -19.35
CA SER A 11 -1.00 4.28 -19.22
C SER A 11 0.31 4.60 -19.92
N GLY A 12 0.32 5.55 -20.87
CA GLY A 12 1.47 5.78 -21.74
C GLY A 12 1.55 4.84 -22.95
N LYS A 13 0.44 4.23 -23.37
CA LYS A 13 0.36 3.39 -24.58
C LYS A 13 0.84 4.11 -25.86
N THR A 14 0.30 5.30 -26.12
CA THR A 14 0.69 6.13 -27.28
C THR A 14 2.14 6.59 -27.16
N LEU A 15 2.59 6.97 -25.95
CA LEU A 15 4.00 7.30 -25.68
C LEU A 15 4.93 6.13 -26.05
N HIS A 16 4.54 4.91 -25.70
CA HIS A 16 5.32 3.72 -26.01
C HIS A 16 5.35 3.43 -27.51
N ALA A 17 4.22 3.61 -28.20
CA ALA A 17 4.14 3.49 -29.65
C ALA A 17 5.08 4.50 -30.36
N VAL A 18 5.02 5.78 -29.99
CA VAL A 18 5.89 6.81 -30.57
C VAL A 18 7.36 6.54 -30.23
N TRP A 19 7.67 6.10 -29.01
CA TRP A 19 9.02 5.66 -28.65
C TRP A 19 9.49 4.50 -29.54
N LEU A 20 8.64 3.51 -29.78
CA LEU A 20 8.96 2.38 -30.67
C LEU A 20 9.21 2.87 -32.11
N LEU A 21 8.39 3.80 -32.61
CA LEU A 21 8.58 4.43 -33.92
C LEU A 21 9.97 5.05 -34.05
N THR A 22 10.47 5.78 -33.03
CA THR A 22 11.83 6.33 -33.07
C THR A 22 12.94 5.28 -33.26
N LYS A 23 12.64 4.00 -33.00
CA LYS A 23 13.59 2.88 -33.14
C LYS A 23 13.46 2.15 -34.46
N ILE A 24 12.25 2.05 -35.01
CA ILE A 24 11.97 1.17 -36.16
C ILE A 24 11.55 1.92 -37.43
N ALA A 25 11.29 3.22 -37.37
CA ALA A 25 10.86 4.01 -38.53
C ALA A 25 11.99 4.33 -39.53
N LYS A 26 13.27 4.18 -39.13
CA LYS A 26 14.40 4.59 -39.96
C LYS A 26 14.41 3.82 -41.29
N GLY A 27 14.36 4.55 -42.41
CA GLY A 27 14.37 3.97 -43.75
C GLY A 27 13.03 3.41 -44.21
N ARG A 28 11.92 3.75 -43.52
CA ARG A 28 10.57 3.30 -43.84
C ARG A 28 9.64 4.49 -43.93
N ARG A 29 8.62 4.38 -44.79
CA ARG A 29 7.51 5.33 -44.79
C ARG A 29 6.58 4.98 -43.64
N VAL A 30 6.24 5.97 -42.82
CA VAL A 30 5.38 5.81 -41.65
C VAL A 30 4.01 6.39 -41.97
N MET A 31 2.97 5.57 -41.96
CA MET A 31 1.59 5.98 -42.14
C MET A 31 0.89 6.02 -40.77
N VAL A 32 0.24 7.11 -40.40
CA VAL A 32 -0.32 7.28 -39.04
C VAL A 32 -1.76 7.76 -39.07
N ASP A 33 -2.63 7.06 -38.32
CA ASP A 33 -4.00 7.48 -37.98
C ASP A 33 -4.11 7.72 -36.48
N GLY A 34 -4.64 8.88 -36.09
CA GLY A 34 -5.07 9.16 -34.71
C GLY A 34 -4.02 9.67 -33.72
N ILE A 35 -2.78 9.96 -34.13
CA ILE A 35 -1.75 10.58 -33.27
C ILE A 35 -1.58 12.06 -33.63
N ARG A 36 -1.97 12.97 -32.73
CA ARG A 36 -1.91 14.42 -32.96
C ARG A 36 -0.51 15.00 -32.84
N ASP A 37 -0.21 15.96 -33.71
CA ASP A 37 1.04 16.76 -33.74
C ASP A 37 2.30 15.88 -33.72
N LEU A 38 2.28 14.76 -34.45
CA LEU A 38 3.39 13.83 -34.47
C LEU A 38 4.60 14.46 -35.21
N ALA A 39 5.69 14.69 -34.50
CA ALA A 39 6.90 15.33 -35.02
C ALA A 39 7.90 14.35 -35.65
N ILE A 40 7.47 13.10 -35.93
CA ILE A 40 8.24 12.12 -36.71
C ILE A 40 7.81 12.29 -38.17
N GLU A 41 8.71 12.16 -39.15
CA GLU A 41 8.34 12.18 -40.57
C GLU A 41 7.33 11.06 -40.86
N HIS A 42 6.12 11.43 -41.28
CA HIS A 42 5.02 10.51 -41.52
C HIS A 42 4.03 11.07 -42.54
N VAL A 43 3.17 10.20 -43.06
CA VAL A 43 1.98 10.55 -43.84
C VAL A 43 0.77 10.31 -42.95
N GLU A 44 -0.04 11.35 -42.77
CA GLU A 44 -1.34 11.22 -42.10
C GLU A 44 -2.30 10.44 -43.02
N ILE A 45 -2.95 9.44 -42.44
CA ILE A 45 -3.93 8.59 -43.12
C ILE A 45 -5.22 8.55 -42.32
N ASP A 46 -6.32 8.22 -43.00
CA ASP A 46 -7.66 8.18 -42.42
C ASP A 46 -8.30 6.80 -42.57
N GLU A 47 -9.55 6.67 -42.10
CA GLU A 47 -10.29 5.42 -42.18
C GLU A 47 -10.49 4.91 -43.62
N PRO A 48 -10.96 5.72 -44.60
CA PRO A 48 -11.02 5.31 -46.00
C PRO A 48 -9.71 4.77 -46.56
N TRP A 49 -8.57 5.41 -46.23
CA TRP A 49 -7.26 4.89 -46.61
C TRP A 49 -6.98 3.54 -45.96
N LEU A 50 -7.25 3.41 -44.66
CA LEU A 50 -7.05 2.16 -43.90
C LEU A 50 -7.91 1.01 -44.42
N ARG A 51 -9.15 1.26 -44.86
CA ARG A 51 -10.00 0.23 -45.51
C ARG A 51 -9.41 -0.29 -46.83
N GLN A 52 -8.47 0.44 -47.41
CA GLN A 52 -7.82 0.13 -48.69
C GLN A 52 -6.30 -0.02 -48.52
N TRP A 53 -5.79 -0.22 -47.29
CA TRP A 53 -4.35 -0.28 -47.03
C TRP A 53 -3.65 -1.33 -47.91
N HIS A 54 -4.32 -2.43 -48.19
CA HIS A 54 -3.79 -3.54 -48.96
C HIS A 54 -3.54 -3.19 -50.43
N GLU A 55 -4.18 -2.15 -50.97
CA GLU A 55 -3.94 -1.63 -52.32
C GLU A 55 -2.97 -0.46 -52.30
N LYS A 56 -3.08 0.40 -51.28
CA LYS A 56 -2.35 1.69 -51.21
C LYS A 56 -0.98 1.62 -50.54
N ALA A 57 -0.77 0.65 -49.64
CA ALA A 57 0.50 0.53 -48.93
C ALA A 57 1.61 0.05 -49.88
N GLU A 58 2.76 0.70 -49.76
CA GLU A 58 3.98 0.31 -50.46
C GLU A 58 4.75 -0.75 -49.66
N ALA A 59 5.73 -1.36 -50.31
CA ALA A 59 6.57 -2.36 -49.67
C ALA A 59 7.30 -1.74 -48.47
N HIS A 60 7.31 -2.45 -47.35
CA HIS A 60 7.96 -2.04 -46.10
C HIS A 60 7.32 -0.83 -45.39
N ASP A 61 6.13 -0.38 -45.78
CA ASP A 61 5.40 0.64 -45.02
C ASP A 61 5.18 0.21 -43.55
N LEU A 62 5.20 1.19 -42.64
CA LEU A 62 4.88 1.02 -41.23
C LEU A 62 3.60 1.78 -40.91
N ILE A 63 2.52 1.05 -40.65
CA ILE A 63 1.18 1.62 -40.42
C ILE A 63 0.89 1.66 -38.91
N VAL A 64 0.50 2.82 -38.40
CA VAL A 64 0.20 3.06 -36.99
C VAL A 64 -1.25 3.51 -36.86
N ILE A 65 -2.02 2.83 -36.02
CA ILE A 65 -3.44 3.11 -35.83
C ILE A 65 -3.71 3.30 -34.34
N ASP A 66 -3.99 4.54 -33.93
CA ASP A 66 -4.50 4.80 -32.57
C ASP A 66 -6.01 4.50 -32.47
N GLU A 67 -6.43 4.04 -31.30
CA GLU A 67 -7.80 3.59 -31.03
C GLU A 67 -8.33 2.62 -32.11
N ALA A 68 -7.52 1.59 -32.43
CA ALA A 68 -7.69 0.65 -33.53
C ALA A 68 -9.06 -0.06 -33.60
N GLN A 69 -9.83 -0.09 -32.51
CA GLN A 69 -11.22 -0.59 -32.54
C GLN A 69 -12.14 0.22 -33.45
N ARG A 70 -11.77 1.44 -33.83
CA ARG A 70 -12.52 2.26 -34.79
C ARG A 70 -12.50 1.63 -36.18
N ILE A 71 -11.37 1.01 -36.53
CA ILE A 71 -11.14 0.36 -37.82
C ILE A 71 -11.48 -1.13 -37.73
N TYR A 72 -11.03 -1.81 -36.68
CA TYR A 72 -11.20 -3.25 -36.50
C TYR A 72 -12.09 -3.58 -35.29
N PRO A 73 -13.37 -3.16 -35.26
CA PRO A 73 -14.25 -3.39 -34.11
C PRO A 73 -14.49 -4.88 -33.87
N PRO A 74 -14.98 -5.28 -32.68
CA PRO A 74 -15.36 -6.67 -32.44
C PRO A 74 -16.49 -7.08 -33.39
N THR A 75 -16.35 -8.24 -34.02
CA THR A 75 -17.33 -8.80 -34.95
C THR A 75 -17.93 -10.09 -34.39
N THR A 76 -19.12 -10.45 -34.86
CA THR A 76 -19.73 -11.76 -34.57
C THR A 76 -19.16 -12.84 -35.48
N VAL A 77 -19.27 -14.11 -35.08
CA VAL A 77 -18.72 -15.25 -35.85
C VAL A 77 -19.35 -15.36 -37.25
N SER A 78 -20.60 -14.93 -37.41
CA SER A 78 -21.33 -14.99 -38.68
C SER A 78 -21.00 -13.85 -39.65
N GLN A 79 -20.33 -12.80 -39.17
CA GLN A 79 -19.99 -11.65 -40.00
C GLN A 79 -18.74 -11.97 -40.84
N LYS A 80 -18.88 -11.90 -42.17
CA LYS A 80 -17.73 -12.06 -43.07
C LYS A 80 -16.70 -10.96 -42.80
N PRO A 81 -15.40 -11.29 -42.65
CA PRO A 81 -14.36 -10.28 -42.54
C PRO A 81 -14.35 -9.33 -43.75
N THR A 82 -14.02 -8.07 -43.51
CA THR A 82 -13.84 -7.10 -44.59
C THR A 82 -12.52 -7.34 -45.33
N PRO A 83 -12.38 -6.91 -46.60
CA PRO A 83 -11.16 -7.18 -47.39
C PRO A 83 -9.87 -6.68 -46.71
N ASP A 84 -9.91 -5.52 -46.06
CA ASP A 84 -8.79 -4.99 -45.28
C ASP A 84 -8.36 -5.92 -44.13
N VAL A 85 -9.29 -6.67 -43.53
CA VAL A 85 -8.99 -7.65 -42.49
C VAL A 85 -8.48 -8.95 -43.10
N GLU A 86 -9.09 -9.45 -44.18
CA GLU A 86 -8.64 -10.66 -44.87
C GLU A 86 -7.18 -10.52 -45.35
N GLN A 87 -6.83 -9.36 -45.91
CA GLN A 87 -5.49 -9.08 -46.42
C GLN A 87 -4.42 -8.97 -45.33
N LEU A 88 -4.79 -8.84 -44.05
CA LEU A 88 -3.81 -8.86 -42.96
C LEU A 88 -3.10 -10.21 -42.86
N HIS A 89 -3.66 -11.31 -43.36
CA HIS A 89 -2.98 -12.60 -43.40
C HIS A 89 -1.69 -12.56 -44.26
N VAL A 90 -1.67 -11.73 -45.30
CA VAL A 90 -0.56 -11.64 -46.26
C VAL A 90 0.25 -10.36 -46.14
N HIS A 91 0.04 -9.55 -45.09
CA HIS A 91 0.81 -8.31 -44.86
C HIS A 91 2.33 -8.51 -44.91
N ARG A 92 2.82 -9.67 -44.44
CA ARG A 92 4.25 -10.01 -44.44
C ARG A 92 4.84 -10.19 -45.84
N HIS A 93 4.05 -10.58 -46.84
CA HIS A 93 4.54 -10.71 -48.22
C HIS A 93 4.92 -9.35 -48.82
N LYS A 94 4.21 -8.28 -48.41
CA LYS A 94 4.56 -6.89 -48.77
C LYS A 94 5.57 -6.25 -47.81
N GLY A 95 5.98 -6.97 -46.76
CA GLY A 95 6.84 -6.41 -45.70
C GLY A 95 6.18 -5.29 -44.88
N VAL A 96 4.86 -5.12 -44.97
CA VAL A 96 4.13 -4.08 -44.22
C VAL A 96 4.07 -4.49 -42.75
N ASP A 97 4.33 -3.55 -41.84
CA ASP A 97 4.16 -3.76 -40.41
C ASP A 97 3.07 -2.87 -39.84
N PHE A 98 2.41 -3.35 -38.79
CA PHE A 98 1.35 -2.62 -38.10
C PHE A 98 1.69 -2.39 -36.63
N ILE A 99 1.40 -1.20 -36.13
CA ILE A 99 1.32 -0.88 -34.70
C ILE A 99 -0.13 -0.49 -34.40
N LEU A 100 -0.85 -1.38 -33.71
CA LEU A 100 -2.23 -1.16 -33.30
C LEU A 100 -2.24 -0.72 -31.84
N ILE A 101 -2.89 0.40 -31.54
CA ILE A 101 -3.03 0.90 -30.17
C ILE A 101 -4.50 0.81 -29.78
N THR A 102 -4.79 0.22 -28.62
CA THR A 102 -6.16 0.22 -28.07
C THR A 102 -6.13 0.15 -26.56
N GLN A 103 -7.26 0.36 -25.91
CA GLN A 103 -7.35 0.29 -24.45
C GLN A 103 -7.31 -1.16 -23.94
N HIS A 104 -7.94 -2.08 -24.68
CA HIS A 104 -8.03 -3.49 -24.32
C HIS A 104 -8.11 -4.36 -25.57
N PRO A 105 -7.46 -5.54 -25.62
CA PRO A 105 -7.47 -6.39 -26.81
C PRO A 105 -8.88 -6.79 -27.23
N GLN A 106 -9.80 -6.97 -26.29
CA GLN A 106 -11.18 -7.35 -26.60
C GLN A 106 -11.97 -6.28 -27.38
N ARG A 107 -11.46 -5.05 -27.49
CA ARG A 107 -12.08 -4.00 -28.30
C ARG A 107 -11.79 -4.17 -29.79
N ILE A 108 -10.86 -5.03 -30.20
CA ILE A 108 -10.60 -5.33 -31.60
C ILE A 108 -11.11 -6.71 -32.00
N SER A 109 -11.40 -6.92 -33.29
CA SER A 109 -11.91 -8.19 -33.82
C SER A 109 -10.98 -9.37 -33.51
N LYS A 110 -11.56 -10.57 -33.34
CA LYS A 110 -10.78 -11.79 -33.07
C LYS A 110 -9.82 -12.09 -34.21
N THR A 111 -10.28 -11.96 -35.46
CA THR A 111 -9.46 -12.21 -36.66
C THR A 111 -8.18 -11.38 -36.67
N VAL A 112 -8.23 -10.11 -36.26
CA VAL A 112 -7.04 -9.27 -36.16
C VAL A 112 -6.16 -9.69 -34.98
N ARG A 113 -6.75 -10.02 -33.83
CA ARG A 113 -6.00 -10.48 -32.64
C ARG A 113 -5.20 -11.75 -32.92
N ASP A 114 -5.76 -12.69 -33.68
CA ASP A 114 -5.12 -13.97 -33.99
C ASP A 114 -3.86 -13.79 -34.88
N LEU A 115 -3.72 -12.63 -35.53
CA LEU A 115 -2.55 -12.26 -36.36
C LEU A 115 -1.49 -11.44 -35.63
N VAL A 116 -1.75 -11.03 -34.39
CA VAL A 116 -0.79 -10.28 -33.56
C VAL A 116 0.41 -11.17 -33.24
N GLY A 117 1.60 -10.74 -33.67
CA GLY A 117 2.85 -11.44 -33.38
C GLY A 117 3.66 -10.83 -32.24
N ARG A 118 3.19 -9.71 -31.67
CA ARG A 118 3.74 -9.10 -30.46
C ARG A 118 2.67 -8.30 -29.77
N HIS A 119 2.42 -8.58 -28.49
CA HIS A 119 1.50 -7.80 -27.66
C HIS A 119 2.26 -7.17 -26.50
N ILE A 120 2.09 -5.87 -26.31
CA ILE A 120 2.67 -5.10 -25.22
C ILE A 120 1.52 -4.48 -24.43
N HIS A 121 1.30 -4.91 -23.20
CA HIS A 121 0.38 -4.27 -22.28
C HIS A 121 1.14 -3.30 -21.37
N VAL A 122 0.78 -2.02 -21.43
CA VAL A 122 1.40 -0.92 -20.70
C VAL A 122 0.57 -0.62 -19.44
N ARG A 123 1.19 -0.74 -18.27
CA ARG A 123 0.57 -0.39 -16.99
C ARG A 123 1.37 0.69 -16.27
N ASN A 124 0.80 1.88 -16.11
CA ASN A 124 1.42 2.99 -15.38
C ASN A 124 1.61 2.63 -13.88
N LEU A 125 2.78 2.94 -13.32
CA LEU A 125 3.12 2.75 -11.92
C LEU A 125 2.64 3.93 -11.07
N PHE A 126 1.34 3.95 -10.76
CA PHE A 126 0.72 4.86 -9.78
C PHE A 126 1.03 6.36 -9.99
N GLY A 127 0.98 6.84 -11.24
CA GLY A 127 1.16 8.27 -11.56
C GLY A 127 2.63 8.72 -11.60
N LEU A 128 3.58 7.81 -11.43
CA LEU A 128 4.99 8.07 -11.72
C LEU A 128 5.20 8.16 -13.24
N LYS A 129 6.27 8.82 -13.67
CA LYS A 129 6.71 8.84 -15.09
C LYS A 129 7.39 7.51 -15.49
N ARG A 130 6.75 6.39 -15.15
CA ARG A 130 7.22 5.01 -15.37
C ARG A 130 6.03 4.10 -15.60
N ALA A 131 6.19 3.12 -16.47
CA ALA A 131 5.25 2.03 -16.63
C ALA A 131 5.95 0.68 -16.49
N MET A 132 5.12 -0.31 -16.23
CA MET A 132 5.47 -1.72 -16.30
C MET A 132 4.93 -2.25 -17.62
N LEU A 133 5.82 -2.76 -18.48
CA LEU A 133 5.48 -3.40 -19.74
C LEU A 133 5.35 -4.90 -19.50
N TYR A 134 4.28 -5.47 -20.03
CA TYR A 134 4.02 -6.91 -20.05
C TYR A 134 3.97 -7.32 -21.52
N GLU A 135 4.91 -8.16 -21.95
CA GLU A 135 5.08 -8.52 -23.36
C GLU A 135 4.81 -10.00 -23.60
N TRP A 136 4.16 -10.29 -24.73
CA TRP A 136 3.90 -11.64 -25.27
C TRP A 136 4.20 -11.66 -26.77
N ASP A 137 4.47 -12.84 -27.31
CA ASP A 137 4.67 -13.13 -28.75
C ASP A 137 3.35 -13.38 -29.51
N HIS A 138 2.21 -13.25 -28.83
CA HIS A 138 0.87 -13.36 -29.38
C HIS A 138 -0.10 -12.42 -28.65
N CYS A 139 -1.32 -12.25 -29.15
CA CYS A 139 -2.35 -11.50 -28.42
C CYS A 139 -2.75 -12.23 -27.14
N HIS A 140 -2.71 -11.54 -26.00
CA HIS A 140 -3.02 -12.10 -24.69
C HIS A 140 -4.05 -11.25 -23.94
N ASN A 141 -4.88 -11.86 -23.08
CA ASN A 141 -5.80 -11.13 -22.21
C ASN A 141 -5.05 -10.57 -20.98
N PRO A 142 -4.98 -9.23 -20.77
CA PRO A 142 -4.21 -8.64 -19.68
C PRO A 142 -4.82 -8.86 -18.29
N SER A 143 -5.93 -9.60 -18.15
CA SER A 143 -6.45 -10.04 -16.85
C SER A 143 -5.50 -11.01 -16.13
N SER A 144 -4.68 -11.76 -16.87
CA SER A 144 -3.60 -12.59 -16.33
C SER A 144 -2.25 -12.12 -16.87
N LEU A 145 -1.31 -11.87 -15.96
CA LEU A 145 0.02 -11.33 -16.27
C LEU A 145 1.15 -12.32 -15.90
N LYS A 146 0.81 -13.60 -15.70
CA LYS A 146 1.73 -14.62 -15.19
C LYS A 146 2.81 -14.96 -16.22
N ASP A 147 2.40 -15.17 -17.46
CA ASP A 147 3.27 -15.66 -18.55
C ASP A 147 3.89 -14.51 -19.37
N ALA A 148 3.72 -13.27 -18.91
CA ALA A 148 4.25 -12.10 -19.58
C ALA A 148 5.73 -11.90 -19.26
N VAL A 149 6.51 -11.48 -20.27
CA VAL A 149 7.83 -10.91 -20.04
C VAL A 149 7.65 -9.51 -19.46
N LYS A 150 8.19 -9.30 -18.25
CA LYS A 150 8.00 -8.08 -17.47
C LYS A 150 9.21 -7.17 -17.61
N ARG A 151 9.00 -5.96 -18.13
CA ARG A 151 10.05 -4.93 -18.22
C ARG A 151 9.62 -3.60 -17.63
N GLN A 152 10.38 -3.09 -16.65
CA GLN A 152 10.15 -1.74 -16.16
C GLN A 152 10.65 -0.74 -17.21
N TRP A 153 9.79 0.21 -17.56
CA TRP A 153 10.06 1.21 -18.58
C TRP A 153 9.89 2.61 -18.02
N ARG A 154 10.98 3.39 -18.05
CA ARG A 154 10.94 4.81 -17.68
C ARG A 154 10.47 5.61 -18.89
N TYR A 155 9.55 6.54 -18.67
CA TYR A 155 9.06 7.38 -19.75
C TYR A 155 10.19 8.26 -20.30
N PRO A 156 10.52 8.13 -21.60
CA PRO A 156 11.53 8.94 -22.26
C PRO A 156 11.00 10.38 -22.39
N ARG A 157 11.75 11.36 -21.85
CA ARG A 157 11.27 12.76 -21.77
C ARG A 157 11.22 13.40 -23.16
N GLU A 158 12.16 13.02 -24.00
CA GLU A 158 12.32 13.44 -25.38
C GLU A 158 11.12 13.05 -26.25
N VAL A 159 10.51 11.88 -26.02
CA VAL A 159 9.36 11.41 -26.82
C VAL A 159 8.09 12.21 -26.54
N PHE A 160 7.94 12.80 -25.35
CA PHE A 160 6.81 13.72 -25.08
C PHE A 160 6.83 14.97 -25.95
N LYS A 161 7.98 15.33 -26.54
CA LYS A 161 8.08 16.46 -27.47
C LYS A 161 7.66 16.09 -28.89
N LEU A 162 7.51 14.79 -29.16
CA LEU A 162 7.24 14.27 -30.50
C LEU A 162 5.75 14.13 -30.80
N TYR A 163 4.85 14.36 -29.85
CA TYR A 163 3.41 14.27 -30.10
C TYR A 163 2.60 14.98 -29.00
N THR A 164 1.36 15.36 -29.30
CA THR A 164 0.44 15.95 -28.32
C THR A 164 -0.46 14.88 -27.70
N SER A 165 -0.23 14.55 -26.43
CA SER A 165 -1.10 13.64 -25.68
C SER A 165 -2.48 14.24 -25.40
N ALA A 166 -3.55 13.46 -25.59
CA ALA A 166 -4.92 13.84 -25.23
C ALA A 166 -5.17 13.97 -23.71
N GLU A 167 -4.22 13.57 -22.87
CA GLU A 167 -4.38 13.55 -21.40
C GLU A 167 -4.19 14.91 -20.72
N VAL A 168 -3.78 15.95 -21.46
CA VAL A 168 -3.61 17.31 -20.90
C VAL A 168 -4.92 17.84 -20.28
N HIS A 169 -6.09 17.33 -20.71
CA HIS A 169 -7.39 17.74 -20.16
C HIS A 169 -7.86 16.94 -18.94
N THR A 170 -7.19 15.86 -18.54
CA THR A 170 -7.56 15.11 -17.33
C THR A 170 -6.32 14.90 -16.49
N LYS A 171 -5.92 15.94 -15.75
CA LYS A 171 -4.90 15.87 -14.70
C LYS A 171 -5.36 14.90 -13.61
N LYS A 172 -5.10 13.60 -13.78
CA LYS A 172 -5.07 12.68 -12.63
C LYS A 172 -3.85 13.07 -11.80
N GLN A 173 -4.07 13.90 -10.79
CA GLN A 173 -3.06 14.20 -9.79
C GLN A 173 -2.60 12.86 -9.20
N ALA A 174 -1.31 12.56 -9.35
CA ALA A 174 -0.70 11.43 -8.67
C ALA A 174 -0.89 11.66 -7.16
N VAL A 175 -1.81 10.91 -6.55
CA VAL A 175 -2.00 10.93 -5.10
C VAL A 175 -0.84 10.14 -4.51
N ILE A 176 0.30 10.79 -4.31
CA ILE A 176 1.39 10.24 -3.52
C ILE A 176 0.84 10.13 -2.09
N PRO A 177 0.73 8.93 -1.50
CA PRO A 177 0.15 8.78 -0.17
C PRO A 177 1.02 9.53 0.84
N LYS A 178 0.40 10.48 1.56
CA LYS A 178 1.05 11.35 2.57
C LYS A 178 1.84 10.56 3.62
N ALA A 179 1.49 9.29 3.84
CA ALA A 179 2.20 8.36 4.72
C ALA A 179 3.70 8.24 4.40
N LEU A 180 4.12 8.39 3.13
CA LEU A 180 5.52 8.30 2.74
C LEU A 180 6.40 9.43 3.35
N PHE A 181 5.78 10.55 3.73
CA PHE A 181 6.45 11.69 4.38
C PHE A 181 6.32 11.67 5.90
N VAL A 182 5.26 11.06 6.45
CA VAL A 182 5.01 11.00 7.90
C VAL A 182 5.98 10.04 8.60
N VAL A 183 6.30 8.91 7.98
CA VAL A 183 7.20 7.89 8.57
C VAL A 183 8.62 8.42 8.87
N PRO A 184 9.32 9.09 7.94
CA PRO A 184 10.65 9.63 8.24
C PRO A 184 10.62 10.75 9.28
N ILE A 185 9.59 11.60 9.28
CA ILE A 185 9.44 12.68 10.29
C ILE A 185 9.18 12.09 11.68
N ALA A 186 8.31 11.08 11.78
CA ALA A 186 8.04 10.38 13.03
C ALA A 186 9.29 9.65 13.56
N LEU A 187 10.09 9.05 12.67
CA LEU A 187 11.34 8.40 13.02
C LEU A 187 12.37 9.41 13.57
N VAL A 188 12.52 10.57 12.93
CA VAL A 188 13.41 11.64 13.42
C VAL A 188 12.94 12.17 14.78
N LEU A 189 11.64 12.42 14.95
CA LEU A 189 11.07 12.83 16.24
C LEU A 189 11.31 11.79 17.34
N PHE A 190 11.14 10.50 17.02
CA PHE A 190 11.41 9.41 17.95
C PHE A 190 12.88 9.38 18.38
N ILE A 191 13.81 9.52 17.42
CA ILE A 191 15.25 9.54 17.72
C ILE A 191 15.62 10.76 18.58
N VAL A 192 15.10 11.96 18.26
CA VAL A 192 15.35 13.18 19.04
C VAL A 192 14.81 13.02 20.47
N LEU A 193 13.61 12.47 20.63
CA LEU A 193 13.01 12.25 21.95
C LEU A 193 13.79 11.21 22.75
N ALA A 194 14.23 10.12 22.12
CA ALA A 194 15.06 9.09 22.75
C ALA A 194 16.41 9.65 23.24
N VAL A 195 17.08 10.49 22.42
CA VAL A 195 18.34 11.15 22.81
C VAL A 195 18.11 12.13 23.97
N LYS A 196 17.02 12.90 23.95
CA LYS A 196 16.68 13.86 25.02
C LYS A 196 16.38 13.16 26.35
N ILE A 197 15.62 12.06 26.31
CA ILE A 197 15.35 11.23 27.50
C ILE A 197 16.65 10.63 28.04
N PHE A 198 17.52 10.14 27.16
CA PHE A 198 18.80 9.56 27.55
C PHE A 198 19.77 10.59 28.15
N HIS A 199 19.81 11.81 27.62
CA HIS A 199 20.58 12.91 28.20
C HIS A 199 20.02 13.37 29.55
N ASN A 200 18.69 13.49 29.68
CA ASN A 200 18.05 13.84 30.96
C ASN A 200 18.21 12.73 32.02
N ALA A 201 18.23 11.45 31.62
CA ALA A 201 18.49 10.34 32.53
C ALA A 201 19.96 10.27 33.00
N ARG A 202 20.90 10.87 32.25
CA ARG A 202 22.32 10.99 32.63
C ARG A 202 22.62 12.25 33.45
N GLY A 203 21.77 13.27 33.37
CA GLY A 203 21.86 14.51 34.15
C GLY A 203 20.96 14.47 35.39
N GLY A 204 21.29 13.65 36.39
CA GLY A 204 20.82 13.79 37.77
C GLY A 204 19.30 13.63 37.99
N PHE A 205 18.91 12.48 38.53
CA PHE A 205 17.60 12.28 39.15
C PHE A 205 17.55 13.11 40.45
N GLY A 206 17.23 14.39 40.35
CA GLY A 206 17.08 15.31 41.47
C GLY A 206 15.76 15.05 42.21
N ILE A 207 15.76 14.08 43.12
CA ILE A 207 14.81 14.09 44.23
C ILE A 207 15.35 15.07 45.27
N THR A 208 14.74 16.24 45.38
CA THR A 208 14.85 17.10 46.56
C THR A 208 13.66 16.81 47.47
N PRO A 209 13.85 16.16 48.63
CA PRO A 209 12.86 16.15 49.69
C PRO A 209 13.15 17.28 50.69
N GLY A 210 12.14 18.07 51.03
CA GLY A 210 12.06 18.68 52.36
C GLY A 210 11.85 20.18 52.48
N MET A 211 10.87 20.48 53.34
CA MET A 211 10.66 21.68 54.18
C MET A 211 9.95 22.94 53.64
N GLY A 212 8.88 23.30 54.36
CA GLY A 212 8.15 24.57 54.34
C GLY A 212 6.65 24.39 54.61
N ALA A 213 6.24 23.80 55.74
CA ALA A 213 5.80 24.51 56.96
C ALA A 213 4.59 25.47 56.78
N SER A 214 3.42 24.95 57.16
CA SER A 214 2.28 25.52 57.90
C SER A 214 1.83 26.99 57.76
N ALA A 215 0.55 27.17 57.44
CA ALA A 215 -0.43 27.92 58.26
C ALA A 215 -1.88 27.54 57.89
N PRO A 216 -2.77 27.21 58.85
CA PRO A 216 -4.17 26.90 58.61
C PRO A 216 -5.08 28.13 58.80
N VAL A 217 -6.18 28.19 58.05
CA VAL A 217 -7.32 29.06 58.37
C VAL A 217 -8.51 28.16 58.68
N ALA A 218 -9.02 28.28 59.90
CA ALA A 218 -10.17 27.55 60.42
C ALA A 218 -11.49 28.17 59.94
N THR A 219 -12.51 27.35 59.68
CA THR A 219 -13.90 27.59 60.14
C THR A 219 -14.68 26.26 60.13
N THR A 220 -14.84 25.70 61.32
CA THR A 220 -16.04 25.13 61.96
C THR A 220 -17.11 24.40 61.13
N ALA A 221 -17.27 23.10 61.39
CA ALA A 221 -18.57 22.48 61.67
C ALA A 221 -18.38 21.22 62.55
N LEU A 222 -19.00 21.23 63.72
CA LEU A 222 -19.06 20.14 64.70
C LEU A 222 -20.22 19.19 64.34
N SER A 223 -19.97 17.88 64.35
CA SER A 223 -20.85 16.92 65.06
C SER A 223 -20.27 15.49 65.14
N SER A 224 -20.12 15.07 66.40
CA SER A 224 -20.29 13.72 66.99
C SER A 224 -19.53 12.50 66.43
N GLN A 225 -18.53 12.10 67.22
CA GLN A 225 -17.99 10.75 67.44
C GLN A 225 -19.09 9.73 67.86
N PRO A 226 -18.87 8.41 67.69
CA PRO A 226 -17.99 7.68 68.60
C PRO A 226 -16.89 6.87 67.91
N SER A 227 -15.72 6.97 68.54
CA SER A 227 -14.64 5.99 68.66
C SER A 227 -14.84 4.60 68.04
N SER A 228 -14.02 4.31 67.02
CA SER A 228 -13.33 3.02 66.93
C SER A 228 -11.83 3.26 66.70
N SER A 229 -11.06 2.60 67.55
CA SER A 229 -9.61 2.56 67.67
C SER A 229 -8.83 2.72 66.36
N GLN A 230 -7.95 3.73 66.34
CA GLN A 230 -6.70 3.64 65.59
C GLN A 230 -5.93 2.40 66.09
N GLN A 231 -6.01 1.33 65.31
CA GLN A 231 -5.06 0.24 65.41
C GLN A 231 -3.91 0.59 64.47
N SER A 232 -2.75 0.76 65.08
CA SER A 232 -1.45 0.86 64.43
C SER A 232 -1.24 -0.33 63.51
N ALA A 233 -1.59 -0.19 62.23
CA ALA A 233 -1.14 -1.13 61.21
C ALA A 233 0.32 -0.80 60.92
N GLY A 234 1.22 -1.49 61.63
CA GLY A 234 2.60 -1.63 61.16
C GLY A 234 2.57 -2.01 59.68
N ALA A 235 3.46 -1.44 58.87
CA ALA A 235 3.55 -1.67 57.44
C ALA A 235 3.27 -3.15 57.10
N ALA A 236 2.05 -3.44 56.64
CA ALA A 236 1.60 -4.80 56.46
C ALA A 236 2.50 -5.44 55.39
N ALA A 237 3.17 -6.53 55.76
CA ALA A 237 4.06 -7.23 54.86
C ALA A 237 3.27 -7.64 53.60
N GLN A 238 3.83 -7.34 52.43
CA GLN A 238 3.25 -7.74 51.15
C GLN A 238 3.12 -9.26 51.11
N SER A 239 2.01 -9.75 50.56
CA SER A 239 1.80 -11.19 50.40
C SER A 239 2.84 -11.78 49.45
N PRO A 240 3.64 -12.77 49.88
CA PRO A 240 4.60 -13.44 49.01
C PRO A 240 3.93 -14.43 48.04
N ASP A 241 2.67 -14.79 48.31
CA ASP A 241 2.00 -15.90 47.65
C ASP A 241 0.89 -15.45 46.71
N TRP A 242 0.14 -14.39 47.05
CA TRP A 242 -1.07 -14.00 46.34
C TRP A 242 -0.93 -12.66 45.60
N ARG A 243 -1.52 -12.58 44.41
CA ARG A 243 -1.68 -11.34 43.63
C ARG A 243 -3.09 -11.17 43.11
N VAL A 244 -3.52 -9.92 42.90
CA VAL A 244 -4.82 -9.63 42.26
C VAL A 244 -4.75 -10.00 40.78
N ALA A 245 -5.64 -10.89 40.33
CA ALA A 245 -5.77 -11.33 38.94
C ALA A 245 -6.92 -10.65 38.20
N GLY A 246 -7.99 -10.25 38.91
CA GLY A 246 -9.14 -9.57 38.31
C GLY A 246 -10.26 -9.31 39.31
N ARG A 247 -11.31 -8.61 38.86
CA ARG A 247 -12.54 -8.38 39.62
C ARG A 247 -13.76 -8.66 38.74
N TYR A 248 -14.82 -9.19 39.33
CA TYR A 248 -16.11 -9.36 38.68
C TYR A 248 -17.23 -9.14 39.71
N ALA A 249 -18.46 -8.93 39.23
CA ALA A 249 -19.63 -8.78 40.08
C ALA A 249 -20.73 -9.73 39.61
N ILE A 250 -21.50 -10.28 40.55
CA ILE A 250 -22.71 -11.05 40.28
C ILE A 250 -23.84 -10.38 41.06
N GLY A 251 -24.79 -9.76 40.36
CA GLY A 251 -25.80 -8.91 40.99
C GLY A 251 -25.16 -7.69 41.67
N SER A 252 -25.50 -7.44 42.94
CA SER A 252 -24.93 -6.35 43.75
C SER A 252 -23.67 -6.74 44.54
N ALA A 253 -23.23 -8.01 44.45
CA ALA A 253 -22.05 -8.50 45.16
C ALA A 253 -20.81 -8.47 44.26
N GLY A 254 -19.75 -7.79 44.72
CA GLY A 254 -18.46 -7.71 44.05
C GLY A 254 -17.45 -8.72 44.59
N TYR A 255 -16.63 -9.26 43.69
CA TYR A 255 -15.63 -10.28 43.96
C TYR A 255 -14.27 -9.92 43.35
N VAL A 256 -13.20 -10.28 44.05
CA VAL A 256 -11.82 -10.16 43.59
C VAL A 256 -11.23 -11.56 43.46
N VAL A 257 -10.61 -11.84 42.31
CA VAL A 257 -9.90 -13.09 42.03
C VAL A 257 -8.42 -12.89 42.34
N LEU A 258 -7.89 -13.75 43.20
CA LEU A 258 -6.49 -13.81 43.56
C LEU A 258 -5.84 -15.01 42.89
N ALA A 259 -4.62 -14.84 42.40
CA ALA A 259 -3.83 -15.91 41.82
C ALA A 259 -2.53 -16.11 42.62
N ALA A 260 -2.17 -17.37 42.84
CA ALA A 260 -0.89 -17.76 43.40
C ALA A 260 0.15 -17.99 42.28
N SER A 261 1.43 -17.99 42.66
CA SER A 261 2.54 -18.29 41.73
C SER A 261 2.53 -19.73 41.20
N ASP A 262 1.88 -20.66 41.92
CA ASP A 262 1.69 -22.06 41.54
C ASP A 262 0.42 -22.32 40.70
N GLY A 263 -0.33 -21.27 40.34
CA GLY A 263 -1.52 -21.35 39.51
C GLY A 263 -2.85 -21.54 40.27
N ARG A 264 -2.84 -21.65 41.60
CA ARG A 264 -4.08 -21.70 42.38
C ARG A 264 -4.82 -20.37 42.33
N LEU A 265 -6.16 -20.44 42.33
CA LEU A 265 -7.04 -19.28 42.35
C LEU A 265 -7.87 -19.26 43.64
N ARG A 266 -8.08 -18.07 44.20
CA ARG A 266 -8.97 -17.82 45.35
C ARG A 266 -9.87 -16.64 45.05
N VAL A 267 -11.16 -16.76 45.34
CA VAL A 267 -12.12 -15.66 45.21
C VAL A 267 -12.43 -15.11 46.59
N VAL A 268 -12.38 -13.78 46.73
CA VAL A 268 -12.67 -13.06 47.97
C VAL A 268 -13.65 -11.92 47.69
N SER A 269 -14.35 -11.47 48.73
CA SER A 269 -15.26 -10.32 48.63
C SER A 269 -14.49 -9.06 48.24
N SER A 270 -15.05 -8.23 47.37
CA SER A 270 -14.45 -6.93 47.06
C SER A 270 -14.57 -5.90 48.18
N ALA A 271 -15.33 -6.19 49.25
CA ALA A 271 -15.54 -5.27 50.38
C ALA A 271 -14.22 -4.97 51.13
N ASP A 272 -13.30 -5.93 51.15
CA ASP A 272 -12.01 -5.82 51.84
C ASP A 272 -10.91 -5.22 50.95
N PHE A 273 -11.26 -4.80 49.73
CA PHE A 273 -10.35 -4.22 48.74
C PHE A 273 -10.71 -2.77 48.44
N ARG A 274 -9.69 -1.93 48.35
CA ARG A 274 -9.81 -0.49 48.06
C ARG A 274 -8.97 -0.11 46.85
N GLY A 275 -9.42 0.92 46.14
CA GLY A 275 -8.77 1.42 44.93
C GLY A 275 -9.38 0.89 43.64
N GLU A 276 -8.85 1.32 42.50
CA GLU A 276 -9.33 0.94 41.18
C GLU A 276 -8.20 0.51 40.23
N GLY A 277 -8.55 -0.38 39.28
CA GLY A 277 -7.62 -0.87 38.27
C GLY A 277 -6.38 -1.52 38.89
N VAL A 278 -5.21 -1.06 38.45
CA VAL A 278 -3.89 -1.59 38.87
C VAL A 278 -3.53 -1.22 40.33
N ARG A 279 -4.27 -0.28 40.93
CA ARG A 279 -4.08 0.17 42.33
C ARG A 279 -5.01 -0.54 43.33
N LEU A 280 -5.72 -1.58 42.90
CA LEU A 280 -6.57 -2.36 43.79
C LEU A 280 -5.70 -3.10 44.83
N THR A 281 -5.93 -2.80 46.10
CA THR A 281 -5.20 -3.37 47.24
C THR A 281 -6.19 -3.83 48.30
N GLY A 282 -5.93 -4.98 48.92
CA GLY A 282 -6.75 -5.49 50.03
C GLY A 282 -5.91 -6.31 51.00
N ASP A 283 -6.45 -6.57 52.17
CA ASP A 283 -5.85 -7.48 53.15
C ASP A 283 -6.42 -8.88 52.95
N VAL A 284 -5.55 -9.88 52.87
CA VAL A 284 -5.94 -11.29 52.78
C VAL A 284 -5.06 -12.08 53.72
N ASP A 285 -5.68 -12.74 54.69
CA ASP A 285 -5.01 -13.50 55.76
C ASP A 285 -3.97 -12.64 56.54
N GLY A 286 -4.24 -11.34 56.75
CA GLY A 286 -3.36 -10.42 57.49
C GLY A 286 -2.16 -9.90 56.70
N LYS A 287 -2.16 -10.08 55.37
CA LYS A 287 -1.12 -9.62 54.46
C LYS A 287 -1.70 -8.75 53.35
N MET A 288 -0.97 -7.72 52.95
CA MET A 288 -1.41 -6.83 51.88
C MET A 288 -1.22 -7.49 50.50
N VAL A 289 -2.28 -7.55 49.72
CA VAL A 289 -2.33 -8.12 48.37
C VAL A 289 -2.67 -7.03 47.36
N SER A 290 -1.91 -6.95 46.27
CA SER A 290 -2.14 -6.05 45.14
C SER A 290 -1.84 -6.73 43.80
N GLY A 291 -1.98 -6.02 42.68
CA GLY A 291 -1.58 -6.53 41.37
C GLY A 291 -0.09 -6.88 41.24
N TRP A 292 0.77 -6.36 42.14
CA TRP A 292 2.23 -6.50 42.09
C TRP A 292 2.81 -7.34 43.25
N THR A 293 1.96 -7.90 44.11
CA THR A 293 2.38 -8.86 45.15
C THR A 293 2.46 -10.29 44.60
N GLY A 294 2.89 -11.27 45.39
CA GLY A 294 2.88 -12.68 44.95
C GLY A 294 3.92 -13.06 43.88
N ALA A 295 4.87 -12.17 43.55
CA ALA A 295 5.96 -12.44 42.63
C ALA A 295 7.19 -12.95 43.39
N ARG A 296 7.52 -14.25 43.29
CA ARG A 296 8.86 -14.72 43.63
C ARG A 296 9.85 -14.20 42.59
N ALA A 297 10.83 -13.42 43.04
CA ALA A 297 12.00 -13.08 42.23
C ALA A 297 12.76 -14.36 41.86
N GLY A 298 12.58 -14.83 40.63
CA GLY A 298 13.40 -15.91 40.08
C GLY A 298 14.83 -15.42 39.90
N LYS A 299 15.78 -15.97 40.67
CA LYS A 299 17.21 -15.89 40.38
C LYS A 299 17.44 -16.40 38.95
N ALA A 300 17.91 -15.52 38.06
CA ALA A 300 18.48 -15.92 36.80
C ALA A 300 19.85 -16.57 37.09
N GLU A 301 19.91 -17.89 37.04
CA GLU A 301 21.16 -18.66 37.05
C GLU A 301 21.83 -18.44 35.68
N GLN A 302 22.85 -17.58 35.64
CA GLN A 302 23.73 -17.44 34.48
C GLN A 302 24.64 -18.68 34.41
N GLY A 303 24.56 -19.40 33.30
CA GLY A 303 25.42 -20.53 33.00
C GLY A 303 26.89 -20.14 32.96
N GLU A 304 27.65 -20.76 33.85
CA GLU A 304 29.10 -20.73 33.86
C GLU A 304 29.63 -21.70 32.79
N ARG A 305 30.16 -21.15 31.69
CA ARG A 305 31.02 -21.88 30.77
C ARG A 305 32.38 -22.09 31.43
N ALA A 306 32.62 -23.29 31.94
CA ALA A 306 33.97 -23.76 32.22
C ALA A 306 34.62 -24.30 30.93
N ARG A 307 35.92 -24.06 30.83
CA ARG A 307 36.85 -24.40 29.75
C ARG A 307 37.06 -25.90 29.59
#